data_AF-A0A172T6T5-F1
#
_entry.id   AF-A0A172T6T5-F1
#
_cell.length_a   1.000
_cell.length_b   1.000
_cell.length_c   1.000
_cell.angle_alpha   90.00
_cell.angle_beta   90.00
_cell.angle_gamma   90.00
#
_symmetry.space_group_name_H-M   'P 1'
#
loop_
_entity.id
_entity.type
_entity.pdbx_description
1 polymer ?
#
loop_
_entity_poly.entity_id
_entity_poly.type
_entity_poly.pdbx_seq_one_letter_code
_entity_poly.pdbx_strand_id
1 'polypeptide(L)' 'MTDEVRAAVNAYLQERGMSRADLARAVERTPQEITRALNGGKNGGSVSPLWIAIFQALQLELTVQEQQDSDHTP' A
#
# COMPACT_ATOMS: atom_id res chain seq x y z
N MET A 1 6.28 5.22 -3.03
CA MET A 1 5.41 4.70 -1.97
C MET A 1 6.16 4.62 -0.66
N THR A 2 5.57 5.09 0.43
CA THR A 2 6.15 5.13 1.78
C THR A 2 6.03 3.79 2.48
N ASP A 3 6.84 3.58 3.52
CA ASP A 3 6.78 2.37 4.35
C ASP A 3 5.48 2.26 5.16
N GLU A 4 4.89 3.38 5.56
CA GLU A 4 3.58 3.42 6.25
C GLU A 4 2.48 2.83 5.37
N VAL A 5 2.39 3.24 4.10
CA VAL A 5 1.38 2.71 3.17
C VAL A 5 1.63 1.24 2.87
N ARG A 6 2.90 0.81 2.79
CA ARG A 6 3.23 -0.63 2.66
C ARG A 6 2.76 -1.42 3.87
N ALA A 7 2.97 -0.89 5.08
CA ALA A 7 2.53 -1.52 6.31
C ALA A 7 1.00 -1.64 6.37
N ALA A 8 0.28 -0.57 6.03
CA ALA A 8 -1.17 -0.55 5.97
C ALA A 8 -1.73 -1.61 4.98
N VAL A 9 -1.16 -1.70 3.77
CA VAL A 9 -1.57 -2.72 2.80
C VAL A 9 -1.26 -4.13 3.29
N ASN A 10 -0.09 -4.37 3.91
CA ASN A 10 0.22 -5.69 4.48
C ASN A 10 -0.76 -6.07 5.61
N ALA A 11 -1.11 -5.13 6.50
CA ALA A 11 -2.06 -5.36 7.56
C ALA A 11 -3.45 -5.72 7.00
N TYR A 12 -3.92 -4.95 6.02
CA TYR A 12 -5.19 -5.21 5.35
C TYR A 12 -5.26 -6.59 4.68
N LEU A 13 -4.17 -7.03 4.02
CA LEU A 13 -4.09 -8.37 3.45
C LEU A 13 -4.23 -9.46 4.53
N GLN A 14 -3.58 -9.28 5.68
CA GLN A 14 -3.67 -10.21 6.81
C GLN A 14 -5.08 -10.26 7.40
N GLU A 15 -5.73 -9.12 7.61
CA GLU A 15 -7.10 -9.03 8.11
C GLU A 15 -8.11 -9.73 7.18
N ARG A 16 -7.89 -9.62 5.87
CA ARG A 16 -8.71 -10.27 4.83
C ARG A 16 -8.36 -11.74 4.60
N GLY A 17 -7.31 -12.26 5.23
CA GLY A 17 -6.78 -13.61 4.96
C GLY A 17 -6.27 -13.79 3.51
N MET A 18 -5.92 -12.70 2.82
CA MET A 18 -5.43 -12.72 1.45
C MET A 18 -3.91 -12.88 1.41
N SER A 19 -3.43 -13.82 0.61
CA SER A 19 -2.00 -13.93 0.36
C SER A 19 -1.52 -12.90 -0.67
N ARG A 20 -0.20 -12.67 -0.72
CA ARG A 20 0.41 -11.86 -1.78
C ARG A 20 0.20 -12.45 -3.17
N ALA A 21 0.04 -13.77 -3.27
CA ALA A 21 -0.27 -14.44 -4.53
C ALA A 21 -1.70 -14.15 -4.99
N ASP A 22 -2.65 -14.04 -4.05
CA ASP A 22 -4.03 -13.67 -4.36
C ASP A 22 -4.12 -12.21 -4.82
N LEU A 23 -3.39 -11.31 -4.16
CA LEU A 23 -3.25 -9.93 -4.63
C LEU A 23 -2.64 -9.86 -6.04
N ALA A 24 -1.60 -10.64 -6.31
CA ALA A 24 -0.96 -10.69 -7.63
C ALA A 24 -1.94 -11.14 -8.73
N ARG A 25 -2.79 -12.13 -8.43
CA ARG A 25 -3.87 -12.56 -9.33
C ARG A 25 -4.91 -11.47 -9.55
N ALA A 26 -5.32 -10.78 -8.50
CA ALA A 26 -6.33 -9.72 -8.57
C ALA A 26 -5.88 -8.51 -9.42
N VAL A 27 -4.58 -8.25 -9.50
CA VAL A 27 -4.02 -7.12 -10.27
C VAL A 27 -3.33 -7.52 -11.58
N GLU A 28 -3.45 -8.79 -11.99
CA GLU A 28 -2.82 -9.32 -13.21
C GLU A 28 -1.29 -9.09 -13.26
N ARG A 29 -0.62 -9.39 -12.14
CA ARG A 29 0.83 -9.27 -11.96
C ARG A 29 1.43 -10.54 -11.39
N THR A 30 2.76 -10.62 -11.41
CA THR A 30 3.47 -11.75 -10.80
C THR A 30 3.60 -11.58 -9.28
N PRO A 31 3.62 -12.67 -8.49
CA PRO A 31 3.89 -12.61 -7.06
C PRO A 31 5.24 -11.94 -6.71
N GLN A 32 6.24 -12.03 -7.60
CA GLN A 32 7.54 -11.38 -7.44
C GLN A 32 7.44 -9.86 -7.53
N GLU A 33 6.67 -9.33 -8.48
CA GLU A 33 6.43 -7.88 -8.59
C GLU A 33 5.74 -7.33 -7.34
N ILE A 34 4.71 -8.02 -6.84
CA ILE A 34 4.02 -7.65 -5.60
C ILE A 34 4.96 -7.73 -4.40
N THR A 35 5.75 -8.79 -4.29
CA THR A 35 6.72 -8.95 -3.20
C THR A 35 7.76 -7.81 -3.22
N ARG A 36 8.26 -7.43 -4.39
CA ARG A 36 9.19 -6.30 -4.54
C ARG A 36 8.54 -4.97 -4.17
N ALA A 37 7.28 -4.76 -4.53
CA ALA A 37 6.55 -3.55 -4.18
C ALA A 37 6.33 -3.43 -2.67
N LEU A 38 5.92 -4.52 -2.01
CA LEU A 38 5.60 -4.56 -0.59
C LEU A 38 6.84 -4.62 0.32
N ASN A 39 7.94 -5.21 -0.12
CA ASN A 39 9.21 -5.25 0.64
C ASN A 39 10.07 -3.98 0.45
N GLY A 40 9.69 -3.11 -0.49
CA GLY A 40 10.32 -1.81 -0.69
C GLY A 40 11.61 -1.81 -1.52
N GLY A 41 12.07 -0.59 -1.81
CA GLY A 41 13.27 -0.29 -2.58
C GLY A 41 13.66 1.19 -2.43
N LYS A 42 14.91 1.52 -2.77
CA LYS A 42 15.58 2.80 -2.49
C LYS A 42 14.86 4.08 -2.96
N ASN A 43 13.83 3.97 -3.79
CA ASN A 43 13.09 5.09 -4.39
C ASN A 43 11.65 5.17 -3.84
N GLY A 44 11.53 5.32 -2.52
CA GLY A 44 10.25 5.50 -1.83
C GLY A 44 9.69 6.90 -2.02
N GLY A 45 9.18 7.23 -3.21
CA GLY A 45 8.62 8.56 -3.48
C GLY A 45 7.45 8.56 -4.45
N SER A 46 7.53 7.80 -5.54
CA SER A 46 6.50 7.84 -6.58
C SER A 46 5.37 6.84 -6.35
N VAL A 47 4.15 7.22 -6.76
CA VAL A 47 3.03 6.32 -6.97
C VAL A 47 3.22 5.69 -8.35
N SER A 48 3.66 4.43 -8.38
CA SER A 48 3.78 3.66 -9.63
C SER A 48 2.40 3.17 -10.08
N PRO A 49 2.14 2.95 -11.39
CA PRO A 49 0.91 2.32 -11.88
C PRO A 49 0.53 1.03 -11.14
N LEU A 50 1.53 0.29 -10.65
CA LEU A 50 1.31 -0.90 -9.82
C LEU A 50 0.56 -0.59 -8.51
N TRP A 51 0.89 0.51 -7.84
CA TRP A 51 0.23 0.89 -6.58
C TRP A 51 -1.22 1.33 -6.80
N ILE A 52 -1.49 2.01 -7.92
CA ILE A 52 -2.85 2.36 -8.31
C ILE A 52 -3.69 1.09 -8.53
N ALA A 53 -3.14 0.10 -9.25
CA ALA A 53 -3.82 -1.17 -9.47
C ALA A 53 -4.07 -1.93 -8.15
N ILE A 54 -3.10 -1.93 -7.23
CA ILE A 54 -3.25 -2.52 -5.89
C ILE A 54 -4.41 -1.85 -5.14
N PHE A 55 -4.46 -0.52 -5.09
CA PHE A 55 -5.54 0.18 -4.40
C PHE A 55 -6.91 -0.09 -5.03
N GLN A 56 -7.00 -0.06 -6.36
CA GLN A 56 -8.24 -0.37 -7.07
C GLN A 56 -8.72 -1.80 -6.80
N ALA A 57 -7.84 -2.79 -6.87
CA ALA A 57 -8.19 -4.19 -6.62
C ALA A 57 -8.59 -4.44 -5.16
N LEU A 58 -7.99 -3.71 -4.22
CA LEU A 58 -8.33 -3.79 -2.80
C LEU A 58 -9.50 -2.88 -2.40
N GLN A 59 -10.05 -2.11 -3.33
CA GLN A 59 -11.06 -1.07 -3.12
C GLN A 59 -10.64 -0.07 -2.02
N LEU A 60 -9.35 0.27 -2.00
CA LEU A 60 -8.77 1.23 -1.07
C LEU A 60 -8.70 2.61 -1.74
N GLU A 61 -8.94 3.65 -0.96
CA GLU A 61 -8.79 5.03 -1.38
C GLU A 61 -7.60 5.68 -0.64
N LEU A 62 -6.80 6.46 -1.36
CA LEU A 62 -5.75 7.26 -0.76
C LEU A 62 -6.32 8.63 -0.41
N THR A 63 -6.60 8.86 0.86
CA THR A 63 -7.11 10.14 1.37
C THR A 63 -5.97 10.99 1.91
N VAL A 64 -5.97 12.29 1.59
CA VAL A 64 -5.05 13.26 2.21
C VAL A 64 -5.68 13.72 3.52
N GLN A 65 -4.95 13.52 4.64
CA GLN A 65 -5.32 14.06 5.94
C GLN A 65 -4.30 15.09 6.36
N GLU A 66 -4.77 16.27 6.78
CA GLU A 66 -3.91 17.27 7.43
C GLU A 66 -3.46 16.69 8.77
N GLN A 67 -2.15 16.59 8.97
CA GLN A 67 -1.60 16.28 10.28
C GLN A 67 -1.83 17.51 11.15
N GLN A 68 -2.86 17.49 12.00
CA GLN A 68 -3.01 18.52 13.03
C GLN A 68 -1.90 18.31 14.06
N ASP A 69 -0.84 19.13 13.97
CA ASP A 69 0.13 19.32 15.04
C ASP A 69 -0.66 19.68 16.31
N SER A 70 -0.75 18.72 17.22
CA SER A 70 -1.38 18.90 18.53
C SER A 70 -0.38 19.60 19.45
N ASP A 71 -0.08 20.87 19.17
CA ASP A 71 0.64 21.74 20.11
C ASP A 71 0.11 23.18 20.04
N HIS A 72 -0.96 23.43 20.80
CA HIS A 72 -1.16 24.74 21.39
C HIS A 72 -1.94 24.61 22.70
N THR A 73 -1.18 24.43 23.78
CA THR A 73 -1.69 24.61 25.15
C THR A 73 -1.60 26.10 25.48
N PRO A 74 -2.70 26.80 25.80
CA PRO A 74 -2.65 28.16 26.33
C PRO A 74 -2.14 28.23 27.78
#